data_AF-A0A800DY06-F1
#
_entry.id   AF-A0A800DY06-F1
#
_cell.length_a   1.000
_cell.length_b   1.000
_cell.length_c   1.000
_cell.angle_alpha   90.00
_cell.angle_beta   90.00
_cell.angle_gamma   90.00
#
_symmetry.space_group_name_H-M   'P 1'
#
loop_
_entity.id
_entity.type
_entity.pdbx_description
1 polymer ?
#
loop_
_entity_poly.entity_id
_entity_poly.type
_entity_poly.pdbx_seq_one_letter_code
_entity_poly.pdbx_strand_id
1 'polypeptide(L)'
;MDYNLLFLVFIGFIAGIINTIAGGGSLLTLPMLIFMGLPPSIANGTNRIAILIQNFFSSAGFKSKGITTFPFSIWMGISALLGSIIGAYLGAIYFKDEIFNKILAIVMVIIVVYMIFKPKVKRDINSERIEKKYFWHLILTFFFIGIYGGFIQAGTGIFILLALNSIGKISLVKSNAIKTVVVIFYTLSALAIYAYNDKINYSMGLTLAIGNSAGAWFSSRYSVNKGDDLVRWFLIIMVSIMAVKLFFS
;
A
#
# COMPACT_ATOMS: atom_id res chain seq x y z
N MET A 1 -1.01 20.88 -20.06
CA MET A 1 -0.88 19.42 -19.86
C MET A 1 0.31 19.09 -18.95
N ASP A 2 1.41 19.85 -19.04
CA ASP A 2 2.65 19.58 -18.28
C ASP A 2 2.59 19.89 -16.77
N TYR A 3 1.83 20.90 -16.35
CA TYR A 3 1.66 21.24 -14.92
C TYR A 3 1.04 20.09 -14.11
N ASN A 4 0.18 19.28 -14.74
CA ASN A 4 -0.45 18.12 -14.09
C ASN A 4 0.56 17.00 -13.82
N LEU A 5 1.57 16.84 -14.67
CA LEU A 5 2.59 15.79 -14.53
C LEU A 5 3.61 16.15 -13.44
N LEU A 6 4.06 17.40 -13.39
CA LEU A 6 4.98 17.86 -12.34
C LEU A 6 4.33 17.76 -10.95
N PHE A 7 3.05 18.12 -10.86
CA PHE A 7 2.26 17.97 -9.64
C PHE A 7 2.09 16.49 -9.25
N LEU A 8 1.86 15.59 -10.22
CA LEU A 8 1.75 14.16 -9.96
C LEU A 8 3.07 13.56 -9.44
N VAL A 9 4.23 14.01 -9.95
CA VAL A 9 5.54 13.61 -9.43
C VAL A 9 5.71 14.10 -7.98
N PHE A 10 5.33 15.34 -7.68
CA PHE A 10 5.43 15.89 -6.32
C PHE A 10 4.53 15.13 -5.32
N ILE A 11 3.26 14.89 -5.67
CA ILE A 11 2.36 14.07 -4.85
C ILE A 11 2.90 12.65 -4.72
N GLY A 12 3.44 12.09 -5.81
CA GLY A 12 4.09 10.80 -5.79
C GLY A 12 5.24 10.74 -4.80
N PHE A 13 6.08 11.76 -4.75
CA PHE A 13 7.18 11.85 -3.78
C PHE A 13 6.68 11.80 -2.33
N ILE A 14 5.65 12.59 -1.99
CA ILE A 14 5.02 12.57 -0.67
C ILE A 14 4.41 11.19 -0.38
N ALA A 15 3.64 10.64 -1.32
CA ALA A 15 3.03 9.31 -1.18
C ALA A 15 4.10 8.22 -1.00
N GLY A 16 5.23 8.33 -1.69
CA GLY A 16 6.38 7.45 -1.57
C GLY A 16 6.90 7.39 -0.14
N ILE A 17 7.14 8.56 0.45
CA ILE A 17 7.57 8.70 1.85
C ILE A 17 6.55 8.07 2.81
N ILE A 18 5.27 8.46 2.68
CA ILE A 18 4.18 7.97 3.55
C ILE A 18 4.06 6.46 3.45
N ASN A 19 4.07 5.91 2.24
CA ASN A 19 3.88 4.49 2.04
C ASN A 19 5.07 3.67 2.55
N THR A 20 6.31 4.16 2.40
CA THR A 20 7.49 3.49 2.95
C THR A 20 7.48 3.48 4.49
N ILE A 21 7.06 4.55 5.16
CA ILE A 21 7.10 4.66 6.63
C ILE A 21 5.86 4.06 7.31
N ALA A 22 4.66 4.39 6.80
CA ALA A 22 3.38 4.10 7.45
C ALA A 22 2.48 3.14 6.67
N GLY A 23 2.80 2.86 5.39
CA GLY A 23 2.01 1.94 4.54
C GLY A 23 0.69 2.53 4.02
N GLY A 24 0.52 3.85 4.13
CA GLY A 24 -0.71 4.55 3.78
C GLY A 24 -0.67 5.39 2.49
N GLY A 25 0.42 5.42 1.73
CA GLY A 25 0.52 6.37 0.61
C GLY A 25 -0.46 6.12 -0.54
N SER A 26 -0.95 4.89 -0.73
CA SER A 26 -2.04 4.61 -1.68
C SER A 26 -3.35 5.32 -1.31
N LEU A 27 -3.54 5.69 -0.03
CA LEU A 27 -4.68 6.49 0.42
C LEU A 27 -4.61 7.93 -0.08
N LEU A 28 -3.43 8.39 -0.52
CA LEU A 28 -3.25 9.68 -1.16
C LEU A 28 -3.32 9.57 -2.69
N THR A 29 -2.65 8.58 -3.28
CA THR A 29 -2.54 8.48 -4.74
C THR A 29 -3.84 8.06 -5.41
N LEU A 30 -4.65 7.20 -4.78
CA LEU A 30 -5.93 6.79 -5.36
C LEU A 30 -6.93 7.95 -5.49
N PRO A 31 -7.23 8.73 -4.43
CA PRO A 31 -8.05 9.94 -4.59
C PRO A 31 -7.51 10.89 -5.65
N MET A 32 -6.19 11.12 -5.65
CA MET A 32 -5.55 12.02 -6.60
C MET A 32 -5.78 11.57 -8.05
N LEU A 33 -5.48 10.32 -8.39
CA LEU A 33 -5.69 9.78 -9.73
C LEU A 33 -7.16 9.89 -10.18
N ILE A 34 -8.10 9.73 -9.25
CA ILE A 34 -9.54 9.86 -9.52
C ILE A 34 -9.98 11.33 -9.64
N PHE A 35 -9.34 12.25 -8.92
CA PHE A 35 -9.52 13.69 -9.12
C PHE A 35 -8.95 14.16 -10.46
N MET A 36 -7.90 13.52 -10.96
CA MET A 36 -7.37 13.73 -12.31
C MET A 36 -8.23 13.13 -13.42
N GLY A 37 -9.36 12.50 -13.08
CA GLY A 37 -10.36 12.03 -14.03
C GLY A 37 -10.29 10.53 -14.37
N LEU A 38 -9.43 9.74 -13.71
CA LEU A 38 -9.47 8.29 -13.90
C LEU A 38 -10.69 7.66 -13.21
N PRO A 39 -11.41 6.73 -13.88
CA PRO A 39 -12.37 5.86 -13.21
C PRO A 39 -11.71 5.10 -12.04
N PRO A 40 -12.40 4.84 -10.92
CA PRO A 40 -11.75 4.28 -9.74
C PRO A 40 -11.07 2.92 -9.94
N SER A 41 -11.66 2.03 -10.76
CA SER A 41 -11.02 0.75 -11.12
C SER A 41 -9.71 0.97 -11.91
N ILE A 42 -9.69 1.93 -12.85
CA ILE A 42 -8.50 2.29 -13.63
C ILE A 42 -7.47 3.00 -12.76
N ALA A 43 -7.88 3.89 -11.86
CA ALA A 43 -6.99 4.53 -10.90
C ALA A 43 -6.30 3.49 -9.99
N ASN A 44 -7.05 2.48 -9.56
CA ASN A 44 -6.53 1.37 -8.77
C ASN A 44 -5.47 0.56 -9.52
N GLY A 45 -5.75 0.16 -10.77
CA GLY A 45 -4.77 -0.52 -11.62
C GLY A 45 -3.55 0.35 -11.93
N THR A 46 -3.76 1.63 -12.23
CA THR A 46 -2.70 2.61 -12.51
C THR A 46 -1.74 2.79 -11.34
N ASN A 47 -2.28 2.90 -10.12
CA ASN A 47 -1.48 3.04 -8.90
C ASN A 47 -0.51 1.86 -8.68
N ARG A 48 -0.87 0.65 -9.15
CA ARG A 48 -0.03 -0.56 -8.99
C ARG A 48 1.34 -0.43 -9.67
N ILE A 49 1.44 0.31 -10.78
CA ILE A 49 2.74 0.58 -11.43
C ILE A 49 3.65 1.34 -10.47
N ALA A 50 3.15 2.44 -9.91
CA ALA A 50 3.90 3.27 -8.99
C ALA A 50 4.29 2.48 -7.73
N ILE A 51 3.34 1.73 -7.15
CA ILE A 51 3.60 0.95 -5.94
C ILE A 51 4.62 -0.17 -6.18
N LEU A 52 4.57 -0.86 -7.33
CA LEU A 52 5.53 -1.91 -7.64
C LEU A 52 6.96 -1.36 -7.71
N ILE A 53 7.18 -0.33 -8.55
CA ILE A 53 8.50 0.28 -8.74
C ILE A 53 8.98 0.91 -7.43
N GLN A 54 8.11 1.64 -6.73
CA GLN A 54 8.41 2.22 -5.44
C GLN A 54 8.97 1.20 -4.45
N ASN A 55 8.33 0.03 -4.33
CA ASN A 55 8.74 -0.96 -3.33
C ASN A 55 10.05 -1.64 -3.69
N PHE A 56 10.43 -1.74 -4.98
CA PHE A 56 11.79 -2.10 -5.36
C PHE A 56 12.82 -1.10 -4.81
N PHE A 57 12.61 0.20 -5.02
CA PHE A 57 13.49 1.25 -4.48
C PHE A 57 13.50 1.26 -2.95
N SER A 58 12.35 1.11 -2.30
CA SER A 58 12.26 1.07 -0.85
C SER A 58 13.00 -0.15 -0.25
N SER A 59 12.84 -1.32 -0.87
CA SER A 59 13.51 -2.56 -0.45
C SER A 59 15.03 -2.43 -0.63
N ALA A 60 15.49 -1.90 -1.76
CA ALA A 60 16.90 -1.62 -2.02
C ALA A 60 17.46 -0.60 -1.02
N GLY A 61 16.70 0.44 -0.68
CA GLY A 61 17.10 1.45 0.31
C GLY A 61 17.26 0.85 1.72
N PHE A 62 16.32 0.02 2.18
CA PHE A 62 16.48 -0.71 3.45
C PHE A 62 17.68 -1.66 3.43
N LYS A 63 17.87 -2.41 2.33
CA LYS A 63 19.03 -3.29 2.15
C LYS A 63 20.36 -2.53 2.20
N SER A 64 20.42 -1.32 1.62
CA SER A 64 21.62 -0.46 1.68
C SER A 64 21.99 0.00 3.10
N LYS A 65 21.04 -0.10 4.03
CA LYS A 65 21.23 0.16 5.47
C LYS A 65 21.45 -1.11 6.29
N GLY A 66 21.71 -2.24 5.63
CA GLY A 66 22.01 -3.52 6.30
C GLY A 66 20.77 -4.25 6.84
N ILE A 67 19.54 -3.80 6.52
CA ILE A 67 18.33 -4.46 6.97
C ILE A 67 18.02 -5.64 6.04
N THR A 68 18.10 -6.85 6.56
CA THR A 68 17.80 -8.08 5.83
C THR A 68 16.51 -8.72 6.34
N THR A 69 15.72 -9.26 5.42
CA THR A 69 14.40 -9.86 5.72
C THR A 69 14.23 -11.26 5.14
N PHE A 70 15.22 -11.72 4.37
CA PHE A 70 15.26 -13.06 3.81
C PHE A 70 15.53 -14.10 4.91
N PRO A 71 14.94 -15.32 4.84
CA PRO A 71 13.95 -15.78 3.85
C PRO A 71 12.50 -15.43 4.22
N PHE A 72 12.28 -14.92 5.43
CA PHE A 72 10.95 -14.70 6.01
C PHE A 72 10.03 -13.88 5.09
N SER A 73 10.52 -12.77 4.53
CA SER A 73 9.70 -11.90 3.68
C SER A 73 9.28 -12.54 2.36
N ILE A 74 10.03 -13.52 1.85
CA ILE A 74 9.66 -14.25 0.63
C ILE A 74 8.47 -15.17 0.90
N TRP A 75 8.48 -15.90 2.01
CA TRP A 75 7.36 -16.75 2.39
C TRP A 75 6.06 -15.97 2.59
N MET A 76 6.13 -14.82 3.27
CA MET A 76 4.99 -13.91 3.40
C MET A 76 4.55 -13.35 2.04
N GLY A 77 5.53 -13.02 1.17
CA GLY A 77 5.29 -12.51 -0.17
C GLY A 77 4.58 -13.51 -1.07
N ILE A 78 5.01 -14.77 -1.09
CA ILE A 78 4.38 -15.86 -1.86
C ILE A 78 2.95 -16.08 -1.38
N SER A 79 2.72 -16.10 -0.06
CA SER A 79 1.37 -16.25 0.49
C SER A 79 0.44 -15.10 0.07
N ALA A 80 0.92 -13.85 0.18
CA ALA A 80 0.16 -12.68 -0.26
C ALA A 80 -0.05 -12.66 -1.78
N LEU A 81 0.91 -13.15 -2.57
CA LEU A 81 0.78 -13.30 -4.02
C LEU A 81 -0.40 -14.21 -4.36
N LEU A 82 -0.49 -15.39 -3.75
CA LEU A 82 -1.60 -16.32 -3.99
C LEU A 82 -2.96 -15.69 -3.67
N GLY A 83 -3.06 -15.00 -2.53
CA GLY A 83 -4.28 -14.28 -2.18
C GLY A 83 -4.62 -13.16 -3.17
N SER A 84 -3.60 -12.43 -3.64
CA SER A 84 -3.83 -11.29 -4.54
C SER A 84 -4.34 -11.67 -5.92
N ILE A 85 -4.11 -12.89 -6.39
CA ILE A 85 -4.71 -13.38 -7.64
C ILE A 85 -6.23 -13.37 -7.51
N ILE A 86 -6.76 -13.87 -6.38
CA ILE A 86 -8.20 -13.86 -6.08
C ILE A 86 -8.70 -12.42 -5.95
N GLY A 87 -7.99 -11.60 -5.17
CA GLY A 87 -8.36 -10.19 -4.99
C GLY A 87 -8.41 -9.41 -6.30
N ALA A 88 -7.40 -9.58 -7.15
CA ALA A 88 -7.30 -8.89 -8.42
C ALA A 88 -8.34 -9.39 -9.43
N TYR A 89 -8.63 -10.70 -9.45
CA TYR A 89 -9.74 -11.24 -10.22
C TYR A 89 -11.07 -10.58 -9.81
N LEU A 90 -11.34 -10.49 -8.50
CA LEU A 90 -12.56 -9.85 -8.00
C LEU A 90 -12.66 -8.38 -8.43
N GLY A 91 -11.57 -7.63 -8.36
CA GLY A 91 -11.56 -6.19 -8.61
C GLY A 91 -11.44 -5.75 -10.06
N ALA A 92 -10.69 -6.49 -10.86
CA ALA A 92 -10.47 -6.15 -12.26
C ALA A 92 -11.55 -6.77 -13.18
N ILE A 93 -12.14 -7.90 -12.80
CA ILE A 93 -12.97 -8.72 -13.70
C ILE A 93 -14.39 -8.92 -13.16
N TYR A 94 -14.54 -9.36 -11.91
CA TYR A 94 -15.83 -9.85 -11.42
C TYR A 94 -16.83 -8.72 -11.11
N PHE A 95 -16.40 -7.69 -10.38
CA PHE A 95 -17.30 -6.60 -10.00
C PHE A 95 -17.43 -5.55 -11.08
N LYS A 96 -18.67 -5.11 -11.34
CA LYS A 96 -18.95 -3.92 -12.15
C LYS A 96 -18.40 -2.67 -11.46
N ASP A 97 -18.07 -1.63 -12.24
CA ASP A 97 -17.44 -0.41 -11.74
C ASP A 97 -18.28 0.27 -10.63
N GLU A 98 -19.62 0.28 -10.71
CA GLU A 98 -20.50 0.81 -9.65
C GLU A 98 -20.33 0.09 -8.30
N ILE A 99 -20.25 -1.26 -8.33
CA ILE A 99 -20.07 -2.06 -7.13
C ILE A 99 -18.66 -1.85 -6.59
N PHE A 100 -17.66 -1.81 -7.46
CA PHE A 100 -16.28 -1.51 -7.08
C PHE A 100 -16.18 -0.15 -6.37
N ASN A 101 -16.81 0.89 -6.91
CA ASN A 101 -16.82 2.24 -6.31
C ASN A 101 -17.41 2.24 -4.91
N LYS A 102 -18.55 1.55 -4.72
CA LYS A 102 -19.20 1.42 -3.40
C LYS A 102 -18.30 0.69 -2.40
N ILE A 103 -17.68 -0.43 -2.81
CA ILE A 103 -16.79 -1.17 -1.92
C ILE A 103 -15.55 -0.31 -1.57
N LEU A 104 -14.97 0.37 -2.55
CA LEU A 104 -13.85 1.28 -2.33
C LEU A 104 -14.22 2.41 -1.36
N ALA A 105 -15.40 3.02 -1.50
CA ALA A 105 -15.90 4.05 -0.58
C ALA A 105 -16.02 3.52 0.85
N ILE A 106 -16.63 2.34 1.03
CA ILE A 106 -16.77 1.70 2.35
C ILE A 106 -15.40 1.43 2.97
N VAL A 107 -14.46 0.89 2.19
CA VAL A 107 -13.09 0.63 2.66
C VAL A 107 -12.38 1.93 3.06
N MET A 108 -12.53 3.00 2.29
CA MET A 108 -11.98 4.31 2.63
C MET A 108 -12.55 4.85 3.95
N VAL A 109 -13.86 4.72 4.19
CA VAL A 109 -14.49 5.09 5.47
C VAL A 109 -13.93 4.27 6.63
N ILE A 110 -13.83 2.94 6.48
CA ILE A 110 -13.27 2.06 7.53
C ILE A 110 -11.85 2.48 7.88
N ILE A 111 -11.03 2.81 6.88
CA ILE A 111 -9.64 3.25 7.09
C ILE A 111 -9.61 4.60 7.81
N VAL A 112 -10.48 5.55 7.46
CA VAL A 112 -10.59 6.83 8.18
C VAL A 112 -10.97 6.63 9.64
N VAL A 113 -12.00 5.82 9.90
CA VAL A 113 -12.43 5.48 11.27
C VAL A 113 -11.27 4.85 12.04
N TYR A 114 -10.60 3.86 11.46
CA TYR A 114 -9.43 3.25 12.07
C TYR A 114 -8.31 4.27 12.32
N MET A 115 -8.04 5.16 11.35
CA MET A 115 -7.05 6.22 11.49
C MET A 115 -7.43 7.25 12.55
N ILE A 116 -8.70 7.48 12.87
CA ILE A 116 -9.11 8.38 13.96
C ILE A 116 -8.95 7.67 15.31
N PHE A 117 -9.48 6.47 15.43
CA PHE A 117 -9.57 5.74 16.70
C PHE A 117 -8.35 4.87 17.04
N LYS A 118 -7.30 4.88 16.19
CA LYS A 118 -6.11 4.03 16.35
C LYS A 118 -5.59 4.08 17.79
N PRO A 119 -5.65 2.96 18.54
CA PRO A 119 -5.10 2.92 19.88
C PRO A 119 -3.57 3.06 19.83
N LYS A 120 -3.00 3.77 20.82
CA LYS A 120 -1.54 3.85 20.99
C LYS A 120 -1.03 2.46 21.40
N VAL A 121 -0.55 1.68 20.43
CA VAL A 121 0.05 0.37 20.70
C VAL A 121 1.32 0.58 21.51
N LYS A 122 1.34 0.09 22.76
CA LYS A 122 2.55 0.04 23.58
C LYS A 122 3.56 -0.87 22.88
N ARG A 123 4.70 -0.30 22.49
CA ARG A 123 5.77 -1.01 21.79
C ARG A 123 6.53 -1.86 22.79
N ASP A 124 6.30 -3.16 22.76
CA ASP A 124 7.07 -4.12 23.53
C ASP A 124 8.27 -4.55 22.67
N ILE A 125 9.39 -3.85 22.83
CA ILE A 125 10.56 -3.90 21.91
C ILE A 125 11.43 -5.15 22.15
N ASN A 126 11.21 -5.88 23.24
CA ASN A 126 12.18 -6.85 23.76
C ASN A 126 11.87 -8.34 23.48
N SER A 127 10.89 -8.69 22.63
CA SER A 127 10.67 -10.10 22.27
C SER A 127 10.13 -10.26 20.84
N GLU A 128 10.99 -10.43 19.83
CA GLU A 128 10.53 -10.93 18.53
C GLU A 128 10.00 -12.37 18.72
N ARG A 129 8.74 -12.61 18.38
CA ARG A 129 8.12 -13.95 18.51
C ARG A 129 8.24 -14.71 17.20
N ILE A 130 9.41 -15.31 16.99
CA ILE A 130 9.71 -16.16 15.83
C ILE A 130 9.47 -17.64 16.19
N GLU A 131 8.41 -17.96 16.95
CA GLU A 131 8.03 -19.36 17.15
C GLU A 131 7.29 -19.89 15.92
N LYS A 132 7.45 -21.19 15.63
CA LYS A 132 6.84 -21.86 14.47
C LYS A 132 5.33 -21.68 14.38
N LYS A 133 4.64 -21.54 15.52
CA LYS A 133 3.19 -21.25 15.58
C LYS A 133 2.87 -19.90 14.92
N TYR A 134 3.56 -18.82 15.32
CA TYR A 134 3.28 -17.47 14.79
C TYR A 134 3.62 -17.35 13.30
N PHE A 135 4.60 -18.11 12.83
CA PHE A 135 4.93 -18.17 11.40
C PHE A 135 3.72 -18.61 10.54
N TRP A 136 3.04 -19.70 10.90
CA TRP A 136 1.87 -20.18 10.16
C TRP A 136 0.65 -19.26 10.29
N HIS A 137 0.46 -18.61 11.44
CA HIS A 137 -0.57 -17.58 11.59
C HIS A 137 -0.30 -16.38 10.66
N LEU A 138 0.97 -15.99 10.54
CA LEU A 138 1.38 -14.95 9.60
C LEU A 138 1.15 -15.39 8.16
N ILE A 139 1.53 -16.60 7.75
CA ILE A 139 1.22 -17.12 6.41
C ILE A 139 -0.27 -16.97 6.10
N LEU A 140 -1.16 -17.50 6.96
CA LEU A 140 -2.59 -17.42 6.72
C LEU A 140 -3.08 -15.95 6.68
N THR A 141 -2.57 -15.10 7.57
CA THR A 141 -2.90 -13.68 7.60
C THR A 141 -2.46 -12.97 6.31
N PHE A 142 -1.25 -13.25 5.83
CA PHE A 142 -0.70 -12.64 4.62
C PHE A 142 -1.44 -13.09 3.36
N PHE A 143 -1.99 -14.30 3.31
CA PHE A 143 -2.90 -14.72 2.26
C PHE A 143 -4.14 -13.80 2.18
N PHE A 144 -4.82 -13.55 3.31
CA PHE A 144 -5.99 -12.65 3.33
C PHE A 144 -5.63 -11.18 3.07
N ILE A 145 -4.50 -10.72 3.60
CA ILE A 145 -3.96 -9.40 3.25
C ILE A 145 -3.68 -9.32 1.75
N GLY A 146 -3.20 -10.41 1.15
CA GLY A 146 -3.01 -10.58 -0.28
C GLY A 146 -4.31 -10.39 -1.06
N ILE A 147 -5.39 -11.05 -0.66
CA ILE A 147 -6.73 -10.86 -1.27
C ILE A 147 -7.12 -9.39 -1.23
N TYR A 148 -7.04 -8.76 -0.06
CA TYR A 148 -7.36 -7.35 0.09
C TYR A 148 -6.46 -6.43 -0.76
N GLY A 149 -5.15 -6.68 -0.77
CA GLY A 149 -4.16 -5.91 -1.54
C GLY A 149 -4.26 -6.10 -3.06
N GLY A 150 -4.63 -7.30 -3.51
CA GLY A 150 -4.95 -7.61 -4.89
C GLY A 150 -6.24 -6.94 -5.35
N PHE A 151 -7.20 -6.76 -4.43
CA PHE A 151 -8.46 -6.10 -4.72
C PHE A 151 -8.32 -4.56 -4.76
N ILE A 152 -8.05 -3.90 -3.62
CA ILE A 152 -8.12 -2.42 -3.49
C ILE A 152 -6.74 -1.75 -3.32
N GLN A 153 -5.73 -2.44 -2.77
CA GLN A 153 -4.39 -1.91 -2.47
C GLN A 153 -4.30 -0.69 -1.50
N ALA A 154 -5.37 0.09 -1.34
CA ALA A 154 -5.46 1.24 -0.45
C ALA A 154 -5.21 0.80 1.00
N GLY A 155 -4.24 1.42 1.69
CA GLY A 155 -3.97 1.11 3.10
C GLY A 155 -3.48 -0.31 3.40
N THR A 156 -3.18 -1.16 2.40
CA THR A 156 -2.70 -2.54 2.62
C THR A 156 -1.43 -2.57 3.49
N GLY A 157 -0.56 -1.58 3.35
CA GLY A 157 0.65 -1.48 4.17
C GLY A 157 0.35 -1.34 5.67
N ILE A 158 -0.76 -0.71 6.05
CA ILE A 158 -1.19 -0.59 7.46
C ILE A 158 -1.51 -1.98 8.02
N PHE A 159 -2.28 -2.79 7.28
CA PHE A 159 -2.61 -4.17 7.68
C PHE A 159 -1.38 -5.06 7.80
N ILE A 160 -0.42 -4.92 6.87
CA ILE A 160 0.85 -5.64 6.95
C ILE A 160 1.61 -5.28 8.24
N LEU A 161 1.76 -3.97 8.53
CA LEU A 161 2.46 -3.52 9.73
C LEU A 161 1.75 -3.96 11.01
N LEU A 162 0.43 -3.93 11.02
CA LEU A 162 -0.38 -4.43 12.14
C LEU A 162 -0.16 -5.92 12.38
N ALA A 163 -0.18 -6.75 11.33
CA ALA A 163 0.03 -8.19 11.45
C ALA A 163 1.44 -8.50 11.96
N LEU A 164 2.47 -7.88 11.37
CA LEU A 164 3.87 -8.10 11.77
C LEU A 164 4.15 -7.64 13.21
N ASN A 165 3.55 -6.53 13.64
CA ASN A 165 3.74 -6.03 14.99
C ASN A 165 2.91 -6.80 16.04
N SER A 166 1.64 -7.11 15.74
CA SER A 166 0.74 -7.72 16.72
C SER A 166 0.95 -9.23 16.87
N ILE A 167 1.24 -9.93 15.76
CA ILE A 167 1.43 -11.39 15.76
C ILE A 167 2.91 -11.73 15.91
N GLY A 168 3.77 -11.09 15.12
CA GLY A 168 5.21 -11.39 15.09
C GLY A 168 6.05 -10.61 16.11
N LYS A 169 5.50 -9.56 16.74
CA LYS A 169 6.25 -8.60 17.58
C LYS A 169 7.51 -8.05 16.89
N ILE A 170 7.46 -7.88 15.56
CA ILE A 170 8.60 -7.41 14.77
C ILE A 170 8.73 -5.90 14.90
N SER A 171 9.97 -5.41 15.03
CA SER A 171 10.26 -3.97 15.08
C SER A 171 9.72 -3.23 13.86
N LEU A 172 9.39 -1.93 14.02
CA LEU A 172 8.77 -1.15 12.94
C LEU A 172 9.66 -1.06 11.69
N VAL A 173 10.97 -0.88 11.89
CA VAL A 173 11.95 -0.77 10.79
C VAL A 173 12.01 -2.08 9.99
N LYS A 174 12.16 -3.22 10.68
CA LYS A 174 12.19 -4.55 10.04
C LYS A 174 10.84 -4.89 9.41
N SER A 175 9.73 -4.50 10.03
CA SER A 175 8.38 -4.67 9.47
C SER A 175 8.18 -3.88 8.19
N ASN A 176 8.68 -2.65 8.12
CA ASN A 176 8.65 -1.84 6.89
C ASN A 176 9.49 -2.47 5.77
N ALA A 177 10.66 -3.03 6.08
CA ALA A 177 11.45 -3.75 5.09
C ALA A 177 10.72 -5.02 4.59
N ILE A 178 10.15 -5.84 5.49
CA ILE A 178 9.38 -7.04 5.12
C ILE A 178 8.20 -6.65 4.24
N LYS A 179 7.44 -5.63 4.65
CA LYS A 179 6.30 -5.07 3.91
C LYS A 179 6.69 -4.76 2.47
N THR A 180 7.82 -4.09 2.23
CA THR A 180 8.20 -3.72 0.86
C THR A 180 8.39 -4.93 -0.04
N VAL A 181 9.01 -6.00 0.47
CA VAL A 181 9.16 -7.25 -0.29
C VAL A 181 7.80 -7.91 -0.53
N VAL A 182 6.96 -8.02 0.50
CA VAL A 182 5.61 -8.59 0.35
C VAL A 182 4.79 -7.83 -0.69
N VAL A 183 4.86 -6.49 -0.67
CA VAL A 183 4.14 -5.63 -1.61
C VAL A 183 4.61 -5.86 -3.04
N ILE A 184 5.91 -6.06 -3.29
CA ILE A 184 6.40 -6.42 -4.63
C ILE A 184 5.69 -7.69 -5.14
N PHE A 185 5.69 -8.76 -4.34
CA PHE A 185 5.14 -10.05 -4.76
C PHE A 185 3.66 -9.98 -5.12
N TYR A 186 2.81 -9.45 -4.22
CA TYR A 186 1.37 -9.42 -4.48
C TYR A 186 0.98 -8.34 -5.50
N THR A 187 1.74 -7.24 -5.59
CA THR A 187 1.47 -6.21 -6.60
C THR A 187 1.83 -6.69 -7.98
N LEU A 188 2.87 -7.53 -8.14
CA LEU A 188 3.25 -8.08 -9.44
C LEU A 188 2.12 -8.90 -10.07
N SER A 189 1.56 -9.86 -9.32
CA SER A 189 0.41 -10.67 -9.78
C SER A 189 -0.83 -9.82 -10.05
N ALA A 190 -1.16 -8.90 -9.15
CA ALA A 190 -2.31 -8.04 -9.34
C ALA A 190 -2.13 -7.09 -10.53
N LEU A 191 -0.96 -6.47 -10.69
CA LEU A 191 -0.65 -5.59 -11.81
C LEU A 191 -0.81 -6.31 -13.15
N ALA A 192 -0.36 -7.56 -13.26
CA ALA A 192 -0.54 -8.37 -14.46
C ALA A 192 -2.03 -8.56 -14.83
N ILE A 193 -2.88 -8.84 -13.83
CA ILE A 193 -4.33 -9.01 -14.04
C ILE A 193 -4.99 -7.69 -14.43
N TYR A 194 -4.68 -6.58 -13.75
CA TYR A 194 -5.23 -5.26 -14.11
C TYR A 194 -4.74 -4.78 -15.49
N ALA A 195 -3.50 -5.09 -15.86
CA ALA A 195 -2.93 -4.79 -17.17
C ALA A 195 -3.62 -5.58 -18.28
N TYR A 196 -3.85 -6.87 -18.06
CA TYR A 196 -4.53 -7.74 -19.02
C TYR A 196 -5.98 -7.34 -19.29
N ASN A 197 -6.63 -6.65 -18.35
CA ASN A 197 -8.02 -6.20 -18.46
C ASN A 197 -8.14 -4.71 -18.82
N ASP A 198 -7.09 -4.09 -19.36
CA ASP A 198 -7.06 -2.68 -19.79
C ASP A 198 -7.45 -1.66 -18.69
N LYS A 199 -7.26 -2.02 -17.41
CA LYS A 199 -7.57 -1.16 -16.26
C LYS A 199 -6.36 -0.32 -15.82
N ILE A 200 -5.51 0.11 -16.76
CA ILE A 200 -4.26 0.82 -16.45
C ILE A 200 -4.05 2.01 -17.40
N ASN A 201 -3.77 3.18 -16.82
CA ASN A 201 -3.20 4.31 -17.54
C ASN A 201 -1.68 4.33 -17.32
N TYR A 202 -0.92 3.88 -18.33
CA TYR A 202 0.54 3.76 -18.22
C TYR A 202 1.25 5.09 -18.02
N SER A 203 0.77 6.17 -18.67
CA SER A 203 1.38 7.49 -18.58
C SER A 203 1.32 8.01 -17.14
N MET A 204 0.13 8.06 -16.54
CA MET A 204 -0.03 8.51 -15.16
C MET A 204 0.67 7.57 -14.17
N GLY A 205 0.62 6.25 -14.40
CA GLY A 205 1.25 5.26 -13.54
C GLY A 205 2.78 5.39 -13.49
N LEU A 206 3.43 5.58 -14.64
CA LEU A 206 4.88 5.77 -14.73
C LEU A 206 5.31 7.13 -14.18
N THR A 207 4.57 8.21 -14.48
CA THR A 207 4.86 9.54 -13.91
C THR A 207 4.77 9.52 -12.38
N LEU A 208 3.72 8.90 -11.83
CA LEU A 208 3.58 8.74 -10.39
C LEU A 208 4.71 7.88 -9.81
N ALA A 209 5.14 6.83 -10.52
CA ALA A 209 6.24 5.95 -10.10
C ALA A 209 7.56 6.69 -9.90
N ILE A 210 7.86 7.71 -10.72
CA ILE A 210 9.07 8.54 -10.58
C ILE A 210 9.10 9.22 -9.21
N GLY A 211 8.02 9.92 -8.86
CA GLY A 211 7.87 10.57 -7.57
C GLY A 211 7.92 9.57 -6.42
N ASN A 212 7.08 8.54 -6.47
CA ASN A 212 6.99 7.52 -5.43
C ASN A 212 8.35 6.87 -5.14
N SER A 213 9.09 6.51 -6.18
CA SER A 213 10.38 5.83 -6.04
C SER A 213 11.44 6.71 -5.39
N ALA A 214 11.50 8.00 -5.76
CA ALA A 214 12.40 8.95 -5.14
C ALA A 214 12.08 9.15 -3.65
N GLY A 215 10.79 9.34 -3.30
CA GLY A 215 10.34 9.47 -1.91
C GLY A 215 10.59 8.21 -1.07
N ALA A 216 10.40 7.03 -1.67
CA ALA A 216 10.64 5.75 -1.02
C ALA A 216 12.13 5.46 -0.79
N TRP A 217 12.99 5.76 -1.75
CA TRP A 217 14.43 5.65 -1.58
C TRP A 217 14.94 6.55 -0.45
N PHE A 218 14.48 7.81 -0.43
CA PHE A 218 14.83 8.76 0.62
C PHE A 218 14.40 8.27 2.01
N SER A 219 13.11 7.95 2.17
CA SER A 219 12.54 7.56 3.47
C SER A 219 13.02 6.20 3.99
N SER A 220 13.32 5.24 3.12
CA SER A 220 13.87 3.93 3.52
C SER A 220 15.31 4.04 4.05
N ARG A 221 16.09 5.02 3.58
CA ARG A 221 17.45 5.27 4.05
C ARG A 221 17.52 6.20 5.27
N TYR A 222 16.60 7.15 5.35
CA TYR A 222 16.64 8.23 6.35
C TYR A 222 15.38 8.25 7.20
N SER A 223 14.96 7.08 7.73
CA SER A 223 13.73 6.88 8.54
C SER A 223 13.31 8.16 9.27
N VAL A 224 12.31 8.84 8.70
CA VAL A 224 11.96 10.20 9.11
C VAL A 224 11.11 10.10 10.37
N ASN A 225 11.69 10.42 11.52
CA ASN A 225 11.00 10.46 12.83
C ASN A 225 10.09 11.68 13.02
N LYS A 226 9.61 12.35 11.95
CA LYS A 226 8.93 13.65 12.06
C LYS A 226 7.49 13.62 11.55
N GLY A 227 6.58 14.10 12.39
CA GLY A 227 5.26 14.62 12.00
C GLY A 227 4.15 13.59 11.76
N ASP A 228 4.12 12.47 12.50
CA ASP A 228 3.11 11.40 12.34
C ASP A 228 1.67 11.95 12.35
N ASP A 229 1.39 12.97 13.15
CA ASP A 229 0.05 13.57 13.26
C ASP A 229 -0.35 14.46 12.07
N LEU A 230 0.55 15.27 11.51
CA LEU A 230 0.23 16.14 10.36
C LEU A 230 -0.10 15.33 9.11
N VAL A 231 0.73 14.33 8.82
CA VAL A 231 0.52 13.41 7.70
C VAL A 231 -0.78 12.63 7.89
N ARG A 232 -1.04 12.14 9.11
CA ARG A 232 -2.27 11.43 9.45
C ARG A 232 -3.50 12.30 9.22
N TRP A 233 -3.52 13.55 9.70
CA TRP A 233 -4.65 14.47 9.50
C TRP A 233 -4.88 14.80 8.04
N PHE A 234 -3.81 15.06 7.28
CA PHE A 234 -3.90 15.30 5.85
C PHE A 234 -4.53 14.11 5.10
N LEU A 235 -4.09 12.88 5.41
CA LEU A 235 -4.67 11.67 4.85
C LEU A 235 -6.14 11.50 5.25
N ILE A 236 -6.51 11.74 6.51
CA ILE A 236 -7.91 11.67 6.96
C ILE A 236 -8.79 12.60 6.13
N ILE A 237 -8.36 13.85 5.91
CA ILE A 237 -9.12 14.83 5.12
C ILE A 237 -9.27 14.33 3.68
N MET A 238 -8.17 13.95 3.03
CA MET A 238 -8.19 13.52 1.63
C MET A 238 -9.04 12.26 1.42
N VAL A 239 -8.92 11.27 2.30
CA VAL A 239 -9.70 10.03 2.22
C VAL A 239 -11.18 10.29 2.52
N SER A 240 -11.51 11.19 3.45
CA SER A 240 -12.90 11.55 3.75
C SER A 240 -13.58 12.22 2.55
N ILE A 241 -12.92 13.19 1.92
CA ILE A 241 -13.42 13.83 0.70
C ILE A 241 -13.63 12.79 -0.40
N MET A 242 -12.70 11.84 -0.53
CA MET A 242 -12.80 10.78 -1.52
C MET A 242 -13.97 9.82 -1.27
N ALA A 243 -14.16 9.40 -0.03
CA ALA A 243 -15.25 8.51 0.34
C ALA A 243 -16.61 9.15 0.01
N VAL A 244 -16.78 10.45 0.27
CA VAL A 244 -17.98 11.21 -0.10
C VAL A 244 -18.16 11.23 -1.62
N LYS A 245 -17.11 11.59 -2.38
CA LYS A 245 -17.19 11.63 -3.85
C LYS A 245 -17.60 10.27 -4.43
N LEU A 246 -16.99 9.18 -3.99
CA LEU A 246 -17.30 7.83 -4.48
C LEU A 246 -18.71 7.36 -4.11
N PHE A 247 -19.25 7.80 -2.97
CA PHE A 247 -20.59 7.41 -2.55
C PHE A 247 -21.69 8.06 -3.40
N PHE A 248 -21.42 9.26 -3.92
CA PHE A 248 -22.33 10.03 -4.79
C PHE A 248 -22.04 9.90 -6.30
N SER A 249 -21.07 9.06 -6.69
CA SER A 249 -20.74 8.76 -8.10
C SER A 249 -21.34 7.43 -8.53
#